data_AF-X1ESU8-F1
#
_entry.id   AF-X1ESU8-F1
#
_cell.length_a   1.000
_cell.length_b   1.000
_cell.length_c   1.000
_cell.angle_alpha   90.00
_cell.angle_beta   90.00
_cell.angle_gamma   90.00
#
_symmetry.space_group_name_H-M   'P 1'
#
loop_
_entity.id
_entity.type
_entity.pdbx_description
1 polymer ?
#
loop_
_entity_poly.entity_id
_entity_poly.type
_entity_poly.pdbx_seq_one_letter_code
_entity_poly.pdbx_strand_id
1 'polypeptide(L)'
;MTGNTVKMSKAKKNVVDPVKLVNRYGADTVRMFCLFASPPERDLEWNDQGVEGSYRFLNRVWRLLEENLKDITQADIYAGEQTLSGPMKELHRKAHETIKKVTNDVEDRFHFNTAISAVMELVNETNRCLSNDGVKGKLPWSVVREAVETV
;
A
#
# COMPACT_ATOMS: atom_id res chain seq x y z
N MET A 1 -21.02 17.56 -14.99
CA MET A 1 -21.23 16.78 -16.23
C MET A 1 -19.96 16.01 -16.51
N THR A 2 -19.89 14.75 -16.10
CA THR A 2 -18.82 13.83 -16.51
C THR A 2 -19.16 13.36 -17.92
N GLY A 3 -18.43 13.87 -18.91
CA GLY A 3 -18.61 13.45 -20.31
C GLY A 3 -18.23 11.99 -20.48
N ASN A 4 -18.90 11.29 -21.41
CA ASN A 4 -18.68 9.88 -21.69
C ASN A 4 -17.19 9.55 -21.82
N THR A 5 -16.73 8.55 -21.10
CA THR A 5 -15.37 8.03 -21.19
C THR A 5 -15.11 7.52 -22.59
N VAL A 6 -14.00 7.98 -23.17
CA VAL A 6 -13.65 7.72 -24.55
C VAL A 6 -12.42 6.80 -24.60
N LYS A 7 -12.56 5.62 -25.22
CA LYS A 7 -11.43 4.72 -25.50
C LYS A 7 -10.20 5.49 -26.02
N MET A 8 -9.04 5.26 -25.42
CA MET A 8 -7.78 5.87 -25.84
C MET A 8 -7.41 5.46 -27.28
N SER A 9 -7.16 6.43 -28.16
CA SER A 9 -6.65 6.18 -29.52
C SER A 9 -5.95 7.39 -30.12
N LYS A 10 -5.01 7.16 -31.05
CA LYS A 10 -4.32 8.23 -31.78
C LYS A 10 -5.30 9.14 -32.52
N ALA A 11 -6.33 8.55 -33.14
CA ALA A 11 -7.36 9.30 -33.88
C ALA A 11 -8.14 10.26 -32.98
N LYS A 12 -8.34 9.91 -31.71
CA LYS A 12 -9.08 10.73 -30.73
C LYS A 12 -8.18 11.69 -29.94
N LYS A 13 -6.87 11.71 -30.22
CA LYS A 13 -5.86 12.59 -29.58
C LYS A 13 -5.90 12.57 -28.04
N ASN A 14 -6.33 11.45 -27.46
CA ASN A 14 -6.44 11.23 -26.01
C ASN A 14 -5.46 10.15 -25.51
N VAL A 15 -4.39 9.88 -26.27
CA VAL A 15 -3.34 8.95 -25.86
C VAL A 15 -2.52 9.60 -24.75
N VAL A 16 -2.39 8.89 -23.64
CA VAL A 16 -1.51 9.27 -22.54
C VAL A 16 -0.11 8.74 -22.82
N ASP A 17 0.90 9.59 -22.69
CA ASP A 17 2.30 9.23 -22.86
C ASP A 17 2.86 8.69 -21.53
N PRO A 18 3.13 7.38 -21.41
CA PRO A 18 3.63 6.80 -20.16
C PRO A 18 5.02 7.33 -19.78
N VAL A 19 5.85 7.73 -20.75
CA VAL A 19 7.23 8.20 -20.47
C VAL A 19 7.20 9.49 -19.66
N LYS A 20 6.29 10.41 -20.01
CA LYS A 20 6.14 11.67 -19.26
C LYS A 20 5.74 11.45 -17.81
N LEU A 21 4.89 10.46 -17.57
CA LEU A 21 4.41 10.13 -16.22
C LEU A 21 5.47 9.43 -15.40
N VAL A 22 6.21 8.49 -15.99
CA VAL A 22 7.35 7.84 -15.36
C VAL A 22 8.41 8.88 -14.98
N ASN A 23 8.72 9.83 -15.87
CA ASN A 23 9.68 10.90 -15.58
C ASN A 23 9.22 11.83 -14.46
N ARG A 24 7.91 12.02 -14.29
CA ARG A 24 7.34 12.92 -13.27
C ARG A 24 7.14 12.25 -11.91
N TYR A 25 6.64 11.02 -11.90
CA TYR A 25 6.17 10.35 -10.69
C TYR A 25 6.90 9.04 -10.37
N GLY A 26 7.78 8.58 -11.25
CA GLY A 26 8.45 7.28 -11.15
C GLY A 26 7.61 6.12 -11.71
N ALA A 27 8.30 5.02 -12.03
CA ALA A 27 7.69 3.83 -12.61
C ALA A 27 6.68 3.17 -11.67
N ASP A 28 6.98 3.09 -10.38
CA ASP A 28 6.14 2.40 -9.39
C ASP A 28 4.82 3.12 -9.17
N THR A 29 4.80 4.46 -9.18
CA THR A 29 3.55 5.23 -9.13
C THR A 29 2.63 4.86 -10.29
N VAL A 30 3.17 4.80 -11.51
CA VAL A 30 2.39 4.49 -12.71
C VAL A 30 1.89 3.05 -12.67
N ARG A 31 2.75 2.09 -12.29
CA ARG A 31 2.37 0.68 -12.14
C ARG A 31 1.28 0.50 -11.09
N MET A 32 1.46 1.12 -9.92
CA MET A 32 0.51 1.04 -8.83
C MET A 32 -0.84 1.63 -9.25
N PHE A 33 -0.86 2.79 -9.92
CA PHE A 33 -2.10 3.37 -10.45
C PHE A 33 -2.81 2.40 -11.40
N CYS A 34 -2.08 1.82 -12.36
CA CYS A 34 -2.67 0.88 -13.32
C CYS A 34 -3.28 -0.36 -12.63
N LEU A 35 -2.61 -0.90 -11.61
CA LEU A 35 -3.07 -2.08 -10.88
C LEU A 35 -4.18 -1.78 -9.86
N PHE A 36 -4.30 -0.52 -9.42
CA PHE A 36 -5.26 -0.12 -8.40
C PHE A 36 -6.55 0.50 -8.95
N ALA A 37 -6.47 1.20 -10.08
CA ALA A 37 -7.56 2.02 -10.58
C ALA A 37 -8.80 1.24 -11.03
N SER A 38 -8.63 -0.02 -11.47
CA SER A 38 -9.74 -0.87 -11.91
C SER A 38 -9.40 -2.35 -11.71
N PRO A 39 -10.39 -3.22 -11.43
CA PRO A 39 -10.22 -4.67 -11.55
C PRO A 39 -9.74 -5.07 -12.96
N PRO A 40 -9.03 -6.18 -13.11
CA PRO A 40 -8.47 -6.59 -14.41
C PRO A 40 -9.56 -6.86 -15.47
N GLU A 41 -10.80 -7.15 -15.06
CA GLU A 41 -11.92 -7.41 -15.96
C GLU A 41 -12.61 -6.13 -16.48
N ARG A 42 -12.25 -4.96 -15.97
CA ARG A 42 -12.89 -3.68 -16.30
C ARG A 42 -11.93 -2.75 -17.02
N ASP A 43 -12.50 -1.90 -17.87
CA ASP A 43 -11.73 -0.85 -18.51
C ASP A 43 -11.15 0.09 -17.44
N LEU A 44 -9.89 0.49 -17.63
CA LEU A 44 -9.24 1.51 -16.83
C LEU A 44 -9.49 2.87 -17.46
N GLU A 45 -10.07 3.77 -16.68
CA GLU A 45 -10.17 5.18 -17.05
C GLU A 45 -8.94 5.93 -16.54
N TRP A 46 -8.25 6.62 -17.44
CA TRP A 46 -7.10 7.39 -17.04
C TRP A 46 -7.54 8.64 -16.26
N ASN A 47 -6.98 8.83 -15.05
CA ASN A 47 -7.25 9.96 -14.19
C ASN A 47 -5.96 10.42 -13.49
N ASP A 48 -5.48 11.62 -13.79
CA ASP A 48 -4.26 12.19 -13.19
C ASP A 48 -4.36 12.31 -11.66
N GLN A 49 -5.56 12.50 -11.11
CA GLN A 49 -5.76 12.49 -9.65
C GLN A 49 -5.53 11.10 -9.05
N GLY A 50 -5.85 10.04 -9.79
CA GLY A 50 -5.58 8.66 -9.38
C GLY A 50 -4.08 8.39 -9.33
N VAL A 51 -3.33 8.87 -10.34
CA VAL A 51 -1.87 8.80 -10.38
C VAL A 51 -1.25 9.52 -9.18
N GLU A 52 -1.73 10.73 -8.87
CA GLU A 52 -1.27 11.49 -7.71
C GLU A 52 -1.62 10.78 -6.39
N GLY A 53 -2.76 10.08 -6.34
CA GLY A 53 -3.14 9.23 -5.21
C GLY A 53 -2.11 8.13 -4.94
N SER A 54 -1.71 7.39 -5.97
CA SER A 54 -0.64 6.37 -5.88
C SER A 54 0.69 6.98 -5.45
N TYR A 55 1.06 8.15 -5.99
CA TYR A 55 2.27 8.87 -5.60
C TYR A 55 2.27 9.23 -4.12
N ARG A 56 1.15 9.78 -3.62
CA ARG A 56 1.01 10.14 -2.19
C ARG A 56 1.07 8.92 -1.29
N PHE A 57 0.51 7.79 -1.71
CA PHE A 57 0.59 6.55 -0.93
C PHE A 57 2.03 6.03 -0.84
N LEU A 58 2.75 5.92 -1.96
CA LEU A 58 4.15 5.47 -1.95
C LEU A 58 5.03 6.37 -1.08
N ASN A 59 4.83 7.70 -1.13
CA ASN A 59 5.52 8.63 -0.24
C ASN A 59 5.15 8.43 1.24
N ARG A 60 3.92 8.01 1.55
CA ARG A 60 3.52 7.68 2.94
C ARG A 60 4.25 6.43 3.44
N VAL A 61 4.39 5.40 2.60
CA VAL A 61 5.18 4.21 2.93
C VAL A 61 6.64 4.59 3.17
N TRP A 62 7.21 5.39 2.26
CA TRP A 62 8.59 5.88 2.41
C TRP A 62 8.81 6.63 3.72
N ARG A 63 7.94 7.59 4.06
CA ARG A 63 8.03 8.35 5.31
C ARG A 63 7.90 7.49 6.55
N LEU A 64 6.96 6.52 6.54
CA LEU A 64 6.80 5.58 7.65
C LEU A 64 8.11 4.83 7.93
N LEU A 65 8.82 4.40 6.88
CA LEU A 65 10.12 3.74 7.02
C LEU A 65 11.20 4.72 7.49
N GLU A 66 11.35 5.85 6.80
CA GLU A 66 12.42 6.82 7.04
C GLU A 66 12.38 7.39 8.46
N GLU A 67 11.19 7.73 8.96
CA GLU A 67 10.99 8.31 10.29
C GLU A 67 11.24 7.30 11.43
N ASN A 68 11.12 5.99 11.16
CA ASN A 68 11.16 4.93 12.17
C ASN A 68 12.29 3.90 11.94
N LEU A 69 13.18 4.14 10.97
CA LEU A 69 14.17 3.17 10.48
C LEU A 69 15.06 2.61 11.60
N LYS A 70 15.50 3.48 12.50
CA LYS A 70 16.38 3.11 13.62
C LYS A 70 15.69 2.11 14.55
N ASP A 71 14.47 2.39 14.94
CA ASP A 71 13.75 1.53 15.89
C ASP A 71 13.30 0.22 15.24
N ILE A 72 12.89 0.26 13.96
CA ILE A 72 12.55 -0.93 13.16
C ILE A 72 13.77 -1.87 13.06
N THR A 73 14.94 -1.33 12.71
CA THR A 73 16.16 -2.15 12.50
C THR A 73 16.75 -2.70 13.79
N GLN A 74 16.50 -2.06 14.92
CA GLN A 74 16.96 -2.51 16.25
C GLN A 74 15.99 -3.49 16.92
N ALA A 75 14.76 -3.61 16.42
CA ALA A 75 13.76 -4.52 16.95
C ALA A 75 14.01 -5.94 16.47
N ASP A 76 13.79 -6.93 17.34
CA ASP A 76 13.73 -8.34 16.92
C ASP A 76 12.44 -8.61 16.13
N ILE A 77 12.41 -9.66 15.31
CA ILE A 77 11.14 -10.12 14.70
C ILE A 77 10.29 -10.76 15.79
N TYR A 78 8.99 -10.45 15.82
CA TYR A 78 8.08 -11.04 16.80
C TYR A 78 7.95 -12.56 16.60
N ALA A 79 8.41 -13.33 17.59
CA ALA A 79 8.49 -14.80 17.50
C ALA A 79 7.24 -15.55 17.97
N GLY A 80 6.16 -14.85 18.36
CA GLY A 80 4.93 -15.49 18.86
C GLY A 80 4.98 -15.96 20.32
N GLU A 81 6.09 -15.73 21.04
CA GLU A 81 6.32 -16.24 22.40
C GLU A 81 5.62 -15.43 23.50
N GLN A 82 5.33 -14.15 23.25
CA GLN A 82 4.81 -13.21 24.24
C GLN A 82 3.36 -12.85 23.93
N THR A 83 2.45 -12.97 24.89
CA THR A 83 1.04 -12.64 24.66
C THR A 83 0.86 -11.17 24.32
N LEU A 84 0.41 -10.90 23.09
CA LEU A 84 0.02 -9.56 22.65
C LEU A 84 -1.36 -9.18 23.20
N SER A 85 -1.53 -7.90 23.49
CA SER A 85 -2.83 -7.32 23.85
C SER A 85 -3.02 -5.95 23.21
N GLY A 86 -4.27 -5.48 23.17
CA GLY A 86 -4.60 -4.15 22.65
C GLY A 86 -4.15 -3.92 21.21
N PRO A 87 -3.66 -2.71 20.87
CA PRO A 87 -3.30 -2.34 19.50
C PRO A 87 -2.27 -3.26 18.82
N MET A 88 -1.32 -3.82 19.58
CA MET A 88 -0.29 -4.69 19.00
C MET A 88 -0.86 -6.04 18.56
N LYS A 89 -1.83 -6.58 19.31
CA LYS A 89 -2.53 -7.80 18.90
C LYS A 89 -3.33 -7.57 17.61
N GLU A 90 -3.97 -6.41 17.50
CA GLU A 90 -4.74 -6.05 16.30
C GLU A 90 -3.82 -5.82 15.09
N LEU A 91 -2.67 -5.17 15.28
CA LEU A 91 -1.68 -4.97 14.21
C LEU A 91 -1.10 -6.31 13.71
N HIS A 92 -0.71 -7.19 14.63
CA HIS A 92 -0.22 -8.54 14.29
C HIS A 92 -1.29 -9.33 13.51
N ARG A 93 -2.54 -9.33 13.99
CA ARG A 93 -3.66 -9.96 13.27
C ARG A 93 -3.85 -9.36 11.88
N LYS A 94 -3.80 -8.02 11.76
CA LYS A 94 -3.97 -7.31 10.49
C LYS A 94 -2.86 -7.66 9.50
N ALA A 95 -1.61 -7.81 9.94
CA ALA A 95 -0.50 -8.24 9.09
C ALA A 95 -0.78 -9.61 8.46
N HIS A 96 -1.16 -10.61 9.25
CA HIS A 96 -1.51 -11.95 8.76
C HIS A 96 -2.76 -11.97 7.86
N GLU A 97 -3.78 -11.17 8.19
CA GLU A 97 -4.95 -11.00 7.33
C GLU A 97 -4.58 -10.39 5.98
N THR A 98 -3.68 -9.40 5.97
CA THR A 98 -3.16 -8.79 4.75
C THR A 98 -2.35 -9.78 3.93
N ILE A 99 -1.45 -10.56 4.53
CA ILE A 99 -0.68 -11.62 3.84
C ILE A 99 -1.65 -12.56 3.13
N LYS A 100 -2.59 -13.16 3.88
CA LYS A 100 -3.56 -14.11 3.33
C LYS A 100 -4.38 -13.48 2.20
N LYS A 101 -4.84 -12.25 2.39
CA LYS A 101 -5.65 -11.55 1.40
C LYS A 101 -4.87 -11.24 0.13
N VAL A 102 -3.66 -10.72 0.25
CA VAL A 102 -2.79 -10.41 -0.89
C VAL A 102 -2.44 -11.68 -1.65
N THR A 103 -2.04 -12.76 -0.96
CA THR A 103 -1.75 -14.05 -1.58
C THR A 103 -2.95 -14.54 -2.41
N ASN A 104 -4.13 -14.62 -1.80
CA ASN A 104 -5.33 -15.11 -2.51
C ASN A 104 -5.75 -14.18 -3.65
N ASP A 105 -5.75 -12.86 -3.44
CA ASP A 105 -6.18 -11.89 -4.46
C ASP A 105 -5.24 -11.91 -5.68
N VAL A 106 -3.93 -12.10 -5.46
CA VAL A 106 -2.93 -12.20 -6.54
C VAL A 106 -2.99 -13.55 -7.25
N GLU A 107 -3.07 -14.67 -6.52
CA GLU A 107 -3.00 -16.02 -7.09
C GLU A 107 -4.32 -16.47 -7.72
N ASP A 108 -5.46 -16.26 -7.05
CA ASP A 108 -6.71 -16.88 -7.46
C ASP A 108 -7.47 -16.06 -8.51
N ARG A 109 -7.35 -14.72 -8.46
CA ARG A 109 -8.27 -13.81 -9.17
C ARG A 109 -7.61 -12.62 -9.84
N PHE A 110 -6.30 -12.44 -9.71
CA PHE A 110 -5.58 -11.25 -10.21
C PHE A 110 -6.22 -9.91 -9.78
N HIS A 111 -6.91 -9.88 -8.64
CA HIS A 111 -7.59 -8.69 -8.12
C HIS A 111 -6.58 -7.76 -7.43
N PHE A 112 -5.64 -7.20 -8.21
CA PHE A 112 -4.56 -6.37 -7.69
C PHE A 112 -5.06 -5.13 -6.95
N ASN A 113 -6.20 -4.58 -7.35
CA ASN A 113 -6.80 -3.43 -6.70
C ASN A 113 -7.18 -3.74 -5.24
N THR A 114 -7.73 -4.92 -4.96
CA THR A 114 -8.10 -5.31 -3.59
C THR A 114 -6.90 -5.78 -2.78
N ALA A 115 -5.87 -6.35 -3.42
CA ALA A 115 -4.59 -6.65 -2.78
C ALA A 115 -3.89 -5.35 -2.32
N ILE A 116 -3.80 -4.35 -3.20
CA ILE A 116 -3.23 -3.04 -2.89
C ILE A 116 -4.03 -2.34 -1.77
N SER A 117 -5.37 -2.40 -1.78
CA SER A 117 -6.20 -1.88 -0.67
C SER A 117 -5.82 -2.51 0.67
N ALA A 118 -5.58 -3.84 0.72
CA ALA A 118 -5.20 -4.52 1.95
C ALA A 118 -3.85 -4.04 2.50
N VAL A 119 -2.88 -3.77 1.62
CA VAL A 119 -1.59 -3.17 1.98
C VAL A 119 -1.79 -1.72 2.46
N MET A 120 -2.60 -0.92 1.79
CA MET A 120 -2.93 0.45 2.24
C MET A 120 -3.52 0.47 3.65
N GLU A 121 -4.43 -0.46 3.94
CA GLU A 121 -5.02 -0.61 5.26
C GLU A 121 -3.98 -1.00 6.33
N LEU A 122 -3.06 -1.92 6.04
CA LEU A 122 -1.98 -2.29 6.95
C LEU A 122 -1.04 -1.11 7.25
N VAL A 123 -0.69 -0.31 6.23
CA VAL A 123 0.13 0.90 6.40
C VAL A 123 -0.60 1.94 7.25
N ASN A 124 -1.91 2.12 7.07
CA ASN A 124 -2.70 3.05 7.89
C ASN A 124 -2.81 2.56 9.35
N GLU A 125 -2.99 1.26 9.56
CA GLU A 125 -2.98 0.62 10.88
C GLU A 125 -1.65 0.86 11.61
N THR A 126 -0.54 0.61 10.91
CA THR A 126 0.82 0.79 11.44
C THR A 126 1.06 2.25 11.84
N ASN A 127 0.71 3.22 10.99
CA ASN A 127 0.80 4.65 11.32
C ASN A 127 -0.06 5.04 12.54
N ARG A 128 -1.25 4.45 12.68
CA ARG A 128 -2.13 4.71 13.82
C ARG A 128 -1.50 4.20 15.13
N CYS A 129 -0.90 3.01 15.10
CA CYS A 129 -0.17 2.46 16.24
C CYS A 129 1.02 3.32 16.64
N LEU A 130 1.73 3.91 15.68
CA LEU A 130 2.86 4.80 15.94
C LEU A 130 2.44 6.15 16.53
N SER A 131 1.25 6.65 16.16
CA SER A 131 0.75 7.98 16.56
C SER A 131 0.12 8.04 17.96
N ASN A 132 -0.46 6.93 18.46
CA ASN A 132 -1.22 6.91 19.73
C ASN A 132 -0.33 6.69 20.99
N ASP A 133 0.56 7.63 21.29
CA ASP A 133 1.46 7.64 22.48
C ASP A 133 2.63 6.64 22.50
N GLY A 134 3.19 6.38 21.32
CA GLY A 134 4.54 5.85 21.15
C GLY A 134 4.66 4.36 21.46
N VAL A 135 5.08 3.62 20.44
CA VAL A 135 5.56 2.24 20.56
C VAL A 135 6.76 2.28 21.54
N LYS A 136 6.54 1.87 22.79
CA LYS A 136 7.57 1.89 23.86
C LYS A 136 7.97 0.48 24.22
N GLY A 137 9.28 0.23 24.19
CA GLY A 137 9.86 -1.08 24.50
C GLY A 137 9.96 -2.00 23.29
N LYS A 138 10.69 -3.09 23.47
CA LYS A 138 11.09 -3.98 22.37
C LYS A 138 9.92 -4.75 21.75
N LEU A 139 8.97 -5.21 22.57
CA LEU A 139 7.87 -6.05 22.10
C LEU A 139 6.96 -5.31 21.09
N PRO A 140 6.45 -4.10 21.37
CA PRO A 140 5.67 -3.36 20.37
C PRO A 140 6.44 -3.10 19.07
N TRP A 141 7.73 -2.76 19.14
CA TRP A 141 8.57 -2.56 17.96
C TRP A 141 8.80 -3.85 17.16
N SER A 142 8.81 -5.02 17.80
CA SER A 142 8.90 -6.30 17.09
C SER A 142 7.69 -6.58 16.20
N VAL A 143 6.49 -6.17 16.64
CA VAL A 143 5.25 -6.28 15.87
C VAL A 143 5.18 -5.21 14.77
N VAL A 144 5.65 -3.99 15.05
CA VAL A 144 5.77 -2.95 14.01
C VAL A 144 6.73 -3.41 12.91
N ARG A 145 7.87 -4.00 13.29
CA ARG A 145 8.83 -4.54 12.32
C ARG A 145 8.19 -5.62 11.45
N GLU A 146 7.47 -6.57 12.04
CA GLU A 146 6.73 -7.60 11.30
C GLU A 146 5.72 -6.98 10.30
N ALA A 147 4.93 -6.01 10.76
CA ALA A 147 3.95 -5.33 9.90
C ALA A 147 4.63 -4.58 8.74
N VAL A 148 5.79 -3.99 8.98
CA VAL A 148 6.58 -3.28 7.97
C VAL A 148 7.23 -4.23 6.97
N GLU A 149 7.82 -5.34 7.42
CA GLU A 149 8.41 -6.36 6.53
C GLU A 149 7.36 -7.08 5.66
N THR A 150 6.08 -6.96 6.02
CA THR A 150 4.94 -7.48 5.25
C THR A 150 4.52 -6.57 4.08
N VAL A 151 4.86 -5.29 4.11
CA VAL A 151 4.47 -4.27 3.10
C VAL A 151 5.47 -4.26 1.94
#